data_AF-A0A920ADI2-F1
#
_entry.id   AF-A0A920ADI2-F1
#
_cell.length_a   1.000
_cell.length_b   1.000
_cell.length_c   1.000
_cell.angle_alpha   90.00
_cell.angle_beta   90.00
_cell.angle_gamma   90.00
#
_symmetry.space_group_name_H-M   'P 1'
#
loop_
_entity.id
_entity.type
_entity.pdbx_description
1 polymer ?
#
loop_
_entity_poly.entity_id
_entity_poly.type
_entity_poly.pdbx_seq_one_letter_code
_entity_poly.pdbx_strand_id
1 'polypeptide(L)'
;MNQSLLDVDGQILLISQFTLFASTKNGNRPSYIRSAHPDVAIPLYEAFHKCLEKLLDKQISTGEFGADMKVSLCNDGPVTINIDSKTRE
;
A
#
# COMPACT_ATOMS: atom_id res chain seq x y z
N MET A 1 -6.28 -17.62 10.84
CA MET A 1 -5.18 -16.75 10.36
C MET A 1 -3.86 -17.31 10.84
N ASN A 2 -3.39 -18.36 10.19
CA ASN A 2 -2.16 -19.07 10.55
C ASN A 2 -1.34 -19.45 9.31
N GLN A 3 -1.83 -19.06 8.14
CA GLN A 3 -1.14 -19.18 6.87
C GLN A 3 -0.95 -17.75 6.34
N SER A 4 0.27 -17.47 5.90
CA SER A 4 0.63 -16.24 5.20
C SER A 4 0.15 -16.29 3.75
N LEU A 5 0.27 -15.16 3.06
CA LEU A 5 -0.01 -15.08 1.63
C LEU A 5 0.90 -16.01 0.80
N LEU A 6 2.12 -16.28 1.26
CA LEU A 6 3.05 -17.22 0.60
C LEU A 6 2.58 -18.66 0.75
N ASP A 7 2.09 -19.05 1.94
CA ASP A 7 1.67 -20.43 2.22
C ASP A 7 0.46 -20.86 1.39
N VAL A 8 -0.33 -19.90 0.90
CA VAL A 8 -1.53 -20.13 0.09
C VAL A 8 -1.34 -19.75 -1.38
N ASP A 9 -0.10 -19.43 -1.79
CA ASP A 9 0.23 -18.94 -3.13
C ASP A 9 -0.65 -17.74 -3.59
N GLY A 10 -1.01 -16.87 -2.65
CA GLY A 10 -1.91 -15.74 -2.90
C GLY A 10 -1.29 -14.64 -3.77
N GLN A 11 -2.11 -13.72 -4.25
CA GLN A 11 -1.69 -12.61 -5.13
C GLN A 11 -1.76 -11.25 -4.41
N ILE A 12 -0.96 -10.29 -4.88
CA ILE A 12 -0.95 -8.92 -4.39
C ILE A 12 -1.38 -7.97 -5.51
N LEU A 13 -2.27 -7.03 -5.19
CA LEU A 13 -2.51 -5.80 -5.94
C LEU A 13 -1.95 -4.62 -5.15
N LEU A 14 -0.87 -4.01 -5.65
CA LEU A 14 -0.18 -2.90 -4.99
C LEU A 14 -0.62 -1.54 -5.56
N ILE A 15 -1.29 -0.73 -4.74
CA ILE A 15 -1.77 0.61 -5.11
C ILE A 15 -1.06 1.67 -4.26
N SER A 16 -0.49 2.70 -4.89
CA SER A 16 0.08 3.86 -4.19
C SER A 16 -1.02 4.68 -3.51
N GLN A 17 -0.92 4.95 -2.20
CA GLN A 17 -1.96 5.69 -1.44
C GLN A 17 -1.38 6.72 -0.46
N PHE A 18 -1.11 7.93 -0.94
CA PHE A 18 -0.53 8.99 -0.08
C PHE A 18 -1.49 9.46 1.03
N THR A 19 -2.80 9.27 0.86
CA THR A 19 -3.81 9.77 1.81
C THR A 19 -3.77 9.06 3.16
N LEU A 20 -3.12 7.90 3.27
CA LEU A 20 -2.90 7.22 4.55
C LEU A 20 -2.10 8.09 5.55
N PHE A 21 -1.33 9.06 5.06
CA PHE A 21 -0.60 10.02 5.89
C PHE A 21 -1.43 11.23 6.33
N ALA A 22 -2.73 11.28 5.98
CA ALA A 22 -3.64 12.34 6.35
C ALA A 22 -3.50 12.74 7.83
N SER A 23 -3.38 14.04 8.08
CA SER A 23 -3.61 14.65 9.38
C SER A 23 -5.00 15.26 9.36
N THR A 24 -5.87 14.74 10.23
CA THR A 24 -7.28 15.14 10.35
C THR A 24 -7.56 15.92 11.63
N LYS A 25 -6.52 16.40 12.31
CA LYS A 25 -6.64 17.07 13.62
C LYS A 25 -7.33 18.44 13.57
N ASN A 26 -7.23 19.16 12.44
CA ASN A 26 -7.64 20.56 12.33
C ASN A 26 -8.74 20.75 11.25
N GLY A 27 -10.00 20.51 11.64
CA GLY A 27 -11.17 20.70 10.78
C GLY A 27 -11.42 19.57 9.77
N ASN A 28 -12.28 19.83 8.80
CA ASN A 28 -12.80 18.79 7.89
C ASN A 28 -11.95 18.53 6.65
N ARG A 29 -10.91 19.34 6.40
CA ARG A 29 -9.98 19.15 5.28
C ARG A 29 -8.70 18.47 5.78
N PRO A 30 -8.42 17.23 5.38
CA PRO A 30 -7.18 16.58 5.74
C PRO A 30 -5.97 17.33 5.17
N SER A 31 -4.87 17.35 5.94
CA SER A 31 -3.56 17.79 5.45
C SER A 31 -2.67 16.58 5.18
N TYR A 32 -1.89 16.64 4.10
CA TYR A 32 -1.00 15.55 3.68
C TYR A 32 0.48 15.92 3.76
N ILE A 33 0.82 16.92 4.58
CA ILE A 33 2.19 17.43 4.72
C ILE A 33 3.22 16.37 5.15
N ARG A 34 2.76 15.23 5.69
CA ARG A 34 3.61 14.11 6.11
C ARG A 34 3.90 13.12 4.97
N SER A 35 3.18 13.20 3.86
CA SER A 35 3.44 12.37 2.68
C SER A 35 4.72 12.83 2.00
N ALA A 36 5.50 11.88 1.48
CA ALA A 36 6.68 12.21 0.68
C ALA A 36 6.27 12.88 -0.64
N HIS A 37 7.13 13.77 -1.15
CA HIS A 37 6.96 14.32 -2.50
C HIS A 37 7.20 13.25 -3.57
N PRO A 38 6.66 13.43 -4.80
CA PRO A 38 6.74 12.41 -5.86
C PRO A 38 8.16 11.95 -6.22
N ASP A 39 9.14 12.86 -6.17
CA ASP A 39 10.56 12.61 -6.42
C ASP A 39 11.18 11.59 -5.45
N VAL A 40 10.65 11.51 -4.22
CA VAL A 40 11.03 10.51 -3.22
C VAL A 40 10.07 9.31 -3.23
N ALA A 41 8.77 9.55 -3.41
CA ALA A 41 7.73 8.54 -3.29
C ALA A 41 7.75 7.51 -4.44
N ILE A 42 8.01 7.94 -5.68
CA ILE A 42 8.02 7.05 -6.85
C ILE A 42 9.18 6.03 -6.73
N PRO A 43 10.44 6.43 -6.50
CA PRO A 43 11.53 5.45 -6.32
C PRO A 43 11.29 4.48 -5.17
N LEU A 44 10.70 4.94 -4.06
CA LEU A 44 10.37 4.08 -2.92
C LEU A 44 9.26 3.08 -3.26
N TYR A 45 8.22 3.52 -3.98
CA TYR A 45 7.15 2.65 -4.45
C TYR A 45 7.68 1.57 -5.41
N GLU A 46 8.52 1.94 -6.37
CA GLU A 46 9.14 1.00 -7.31
C GLU A 46 10.08 0.01 -6.62
N ALA A 47 10.86 0.47 -5.63
CA ALA A 47 11.71 -0.40 -4.83
C ALA A 47 10.87 -1.40 -4.00
N PHE A 48 9.75 -0.94 -3.43
CA PHE A 48 8.83 -1.79 -2.70
C PHE A 48 8.16 -2.83 -3.61
N HIS A 49 7.73 -2.42 -4.80
CA HIS A 49 7.20 -3.32 -5.83
C HIS A 49 8.19 -4.45 -6.15
N LYS A 50 9.44 -4.12 -6.49
CA LYS A 50 10.50 -5.10 -6.77
C LYS A 50 10.79 -6.02 -5.58
N CYS A 51 10.73 -5.48 -4.36
CA CYS A 51 10.90 -6.28 -3.14
C CYS A 51 9.80 -7.34 -3.02
N LEU A 52 8.55 -6.96 -3.25
CA LEU A 52 7.42 -7.90 -3.23
C LEU A 52 7.54 -8.96 -4.33
N GLU A 53 7.81 -8.56 -5.58
CA GLU A 53 7.98 -9.54 -6.67
C GLU A 53 9.05 -10.58 -6.34
N LYS A 54 10.18 -10.13 -5.78
CA LYS A 54 11.26 -11.01 -5.35
C LYS A 54 10.86 -11.93 -4.19
N LEU A 55 10.10 -11.41 -3.21
CA LEU A 55 9.68 -12.20 -2.04
C LEU A 55 8.63 -13.26 -2.40
N LEU A 56 7.75 -12.96 -3.35
CA LEU A 56 6.74 -13.89 -3.82
C LEU A 56 7.23 -14.80 -4.96
N ASP A 57 8.42 -14.53 -5.51
CA ASP A 57 8.99 -15.17 -6.71
C ASP A 57 8.00 -15.15 -7.91
N LYS A 58 7.26 -14.05 -8.05
CA LYS A 58 6.28 -13.86 -9.13
C LYS A 58 5.99 -12.39 -9.35
N GLN A 59 5.51 -12.10 -10.56
CA GLN A 59 5.01 -10.78 -10.90
C GLN A 59 3.77 -10.45 -10.07
N ILE A 60 3.70 -9.22 -9.55
CA ILE A 60 2.53 -8.74 -8.81
C ILE A 60 1.77 -7.70 -9.63
N SER A 61 0.47 -7.57 -9.37
CA SER A 61 -0.34 -6.56 -10.03
C SER A 61 -0.13 -5.20 -9.36
N THR A 62 -0.14 -4.14 -10.16
CA THR A 62 0.03 -2.75 -9.69
C THR A 62 -1.03 -1.84 -10.29
N GLY A 63 -1.25 -0.69 -9.66
CA GLY A 63 -1.94 0.44 -10.26
C GLY A 63 -0.97 1.36 -11.00
N GLU A 64 -1.44 2.55 -11.36
CA GLU A 64 -0.62 3.61 -11.94
C GLU A 64 -0.38 4.72 -10.90
N PHE A 65 0.89 5.01 -10.61
CA PHE A 65 1.25 5.96 -9.56
C PHE A 65 0.74 7.37 -9.90
N GLY A 66 -0.03 7.98 -9.00
CA GLY A 66 -0.53 9.35 -9.15
C GLY A 66 -1.68 9.50 -10.16
N ALA A 67 -2.11 8.43 -10.82
CA ALA A 67 -3.29 8.43 -11.66
C ALA A 67 -4.58 8.44 -10.83
N ASP A 68 -5.65 8.99 -11.41
CA ASP A 68 -7.01 8.78 -10.90
C ASP A 68 -7.43 7.34 -11.18
N MET A 69 -7.79 6.60 -10.12
CA MET A 69 -8.02 5.16 -10.20
C MET A 69 -9.33 4.77 -9.53
N LYS A 70 -10.05 3.84 -10.16
CA LYS A 70 -11.17 3.12 -9.56
C LYS A 70 -10.74 1.71 -9.21
N VAL A 71 -10.48 1.46 -7.93
CA VAL A 71 -10.04 0.16 -7.44
C VAL A 71 -11.25 -0.64 -6.97
N SER A 72 -11.50 -1.80 -7.60
CA SER A 72 -12.52 -2.75 -7.17
C SER A 72 -11.89 -3.85 -6.32
N LEU A 73 -12.52 -4.19 -5.20
CA LEU A 73 -12.14 -5.33 -4.38
C LEU A 73 -13.38 -6.04 -3.81
N CYS A 74 -13.27 -7.34 -3.62
CA CYS A 74 -14.14 -8.11 -2.74
C CYS A 74 -13.35 -8.38 -1.45
N ASN A 75 -13.77 -7.82 -0.32
CA ASN A 75 -13.07 -8.01 0.94
C ASN A 75 -13.65 -9.23 1.67
N ASP A 76 -13.03 -10.40 1.48
CA ASP A 76 -13.43 -11.66 2.09
C ASP A 76 -13.06 -11.69 3.59
N GLY A 77 -14.07 -11.71 4.46
CA GLY A 77 -13.95 -11.53 5.91
C GLY A 77 -14.98 -10.53 6.46
N PRO A 78 -14.71 -9.21 6.46
CA PRO A 78 -13.49 -8.57 5.98
C PRO A 78 -12.36 -8.59 7.01
N VAL A 79 -11.12 -8.65 6.52
CA VAL A 79 -9.91 -8.53 7.33
C VAL A 79 -9.10 -7.36 6.81
N THR A 80 -8.79 -6.40 7.68
CA THR A 80 -7.97 -5.23 7.36
C THR A 80 -6.86 -5.10 8.39
N ILE A 81 -5.61 -5.05 7.93
CA ILE A 81 -4.43 -4.90 8.79
C ILE A 81 -3.72 -3.61 8.40
N ASN A 82 -3.48 -2.74 9.38
CA ASN A 82 -2.70 -1.52 9.20
C ASN A 82 -1.30 -1.74 9.79
N ILE A 83 -0.27 -1.42 9.01
CA ILE A 83 1.13 -1.56 9.42
C ILE A 83 1.85 -0.24 9.16
N ASP A 84 2.52 0.30 10.17
CA ASP A 84 3.43 1.43 10.03
C ASP A 84 4.86 0.98 10.37
N SER A 85 5.77 1.09 9.41
CA SER A 85 7.18 0.73 9.60
C SER A 85 7.88 1.50 10.75
N LYS A 86 7.36 2.66 11.16
CA LYS A 86 7.85 3.47 12.29
C LYS A 86 7.25 3.04 13.62
N THR A 87 6.18 2.26 13.61
CA THR A 87 5.51 1.69 14.78
C THR A 87 5.53 0.17 14.63
N ARG A 88 6.71 -0.39 14.83
CA ARG A 88 6.90 -1.85 14.91
C ARG A 88 6.50 -2.27 16.32
N GLU A 89 5.33 -2.89 16.44
CA GLU A 89 4.95 -3.70 17.61
C GLU A 89 5.37 -5.15 17.42
#